data_AF-V4A5Z8-F1
#
_entry.id   AF-V4A5Z8-F1
#
_cell.length_a   1.000
_cell.length_b   1.000
_cell.length_c   1.000
_cell.angle_alpha   90.00
_cell.angle_beta   90.00
_cell.angle_gamma   90.00
#
_symmetry.space_group_name_H-M   'P 1'
#
loop_
_entity.id
_entity.type
_entity.pdbx_description
1 polymer ?
#
loop_
_entity_poly.entity_id
_entity_poly.type
_entity_poly.pdbx_seq_one_letter_code
_entity_poly.pdbx_strand_id
1 'polypeptide(L)'
;MKVKVNKVVFKETGKAVKHISLFNDGNLEENIRLIDKRDQEIETKNDEDLQKKWKRQKEIKSNYLQHINFTCSYQHESSSLAAWGNSSNLPANLRKIADVDIAKYTQDNWEELRQEWEPYAKRDTLCLGACLIKYNQVMKEVVNQNMSNNLTAPSLSLKGWYYLYHYDKEMVEEEWYETTRMVAKHTEKENIEKVYSHTNPFLRSFIRRSIKGGRVSANRKSFETNKMDEICNVL
;
A
#
# COMPACT_ATOMS: atom_id res chain seq x y z
N MET A 1 27.91 7.27 -1.43
CA MET A 1 28.24 7.42 0.00
C MET A 1 27.00 7.04 0.83
N LYS A 2 27.19 6.53 2.03
CA LYS A 2 26.17 5.81 2.80
C LYS A 2 25.41 6.77 3.71
N VAL A 3 24.10 6.89 3.52
CA VAL A 3 23.22 7.66 4.40
C VAL A 3 23.19 6.96 5.76
N LYS A 4 23.87 7.54 6.77
CA LYS A 4 23.64 7.19 8.17
C LYS A 4 22.22 7.61 8.55
N VAL A 5 21.27 6.69 8.45
CA VAL A 5 19.92 6.87 8.98
C VAL A 5 19.97 6.47 10.46
N ASN A 6 20.13 7.46 11.33
CA ASN A 6 20.03 7.23 12.76
C ASN A 6 18.56 6.95 13.12
N LYS A 7 18.28 5.67 13.41
CA LYS A 7 17.12 5.16 14.14
C LYS A 7 15.75 5.51 13.53
N VAL A 8 15.18 4.58 12.75
CA VAL A 8 13.77 4.65 12.35
C VAL A 8 12.96 3.79 13.30
N VAL A 9 12.08 4.42 14.10
CA VAL A 9 11.18 3.72 15.03
C VAL A 9 9.80 3.63 14.38
N PHE A 10 9.39 2.43 13.99
CA PHE A 10 8.03 2.18 13.54
C PHE A 10 7.15 1.80 14.75
N LYS A 11 6.10 2.59 15.00
CA LYS A 11 5.11 2.32 16.05
C LYS A 11 3.89 1.68 15.40
N GLU A 12 3.82 0.35 15.41
CA GLU A 12 2.63 -0.37 14.95
C GLU A 12 1.61 -0.48 16.08
N THR A 13 0.43 0.12 15.92
CA THR A 13 -0.69 -0.01 16.86
C THR A 13 -1.43 -1.32 16.63
N GLY A 14 -0.93 -2.39 17.26
CA GLY A 14 -1.63 -3.68 17.35
C GLY A 14 -0.67 -4.86 17.45
N LYS A 15 -0.43 -5.35 18.68
CA LYS A 15 0.66 -6.23 19.15
C LYS A 15 1.93 -5.45 19.47
N ALA A 16 2.37 -5.61 20.71
CA ALA A 16 3.35 -4.75 21.36
C ALA A 16 4.77 -5.28 21.15
N VAL A 17 5.35 -5.00 19.99
CA VAL A 17 6.80 -5.17 19.79
C VAL A 17 7.28 -3.94 19.05
N LYS A 18 8.11 -3.13 19.71
CA LYS A 18 8.83 -2.07 18.99
C LYS A 18 9.93 -2.75 18.19
N HIS A 19 9.79 -2.74 16.86
CA HIS A 19 10.84 -3.18 15.96
C HIS A 19 11.80 -2.01 15.71
N ILE A 20 13.05 -2.16 16.12
CA ILE A 20 14.12 -1.22 15.78
C ILE A 20 15.01 -1.90 14.75
N SER A 21 14.94 -1.43 13.51
CA SER A 21 15.90 -1.78 12.47
C SER A 21 16.98 -0.70 12.44
N LEU A 22 18.20 -1.08 12.78
CA LEU A 22 19.37 -0.21 12.64
C LEU A 22 19.95 -0.43 11.25
N PHE A 23 19.99 0.63 10.44
CA PHE A 23 20.63 0.62 9.14
C PHE A 23 22.06 1.11 9.31
N ASN A 24 23.03 0.21 9.16
CA ASN A 24 24.42 0.60 9.05
C ASN A 24 24.83 0.42 7.58
N ASP A 25 25.28 1.50 6.95
CA ASP A 25 25.97 1.40 5.67
C ASP A 25 25.20 0.77 4.50
N GLY A 26 23.86 0.74 4.55
CA GLY A 26 23.01 0.21 3.49
C GLY A 26 22.94 -1.33 3.44
N ASN A 27 23.58 -2.03 4.38
CA ASN A 27 23.41 -3.47 4.57
C ASN A 27 22.58 -3.72 5.84
N LEU A 28 21.64 -4.66 5.73
CA LEU A 28 20.85 -5.12 6.87
C LEU A 28 21.73 -6.05 7.71
N GLU A 29 22.52 -5.50 8.64
CA GLU A 29 23.13 -6.33 9.67
C GLU A 29 22.02 -6.81 10.60
N GLU A 30 21.76 -8.11 10.57
CA GLU A 30 20.78 -8.82 11.39
C GLU A 30 21.09 -8.67 12.87
N ASN A 31 20.60 -7.61 13.50
CA ASN A 31 20.41 -7.57 14.95
C ASN A 31 19.08 -6.90 15.24
N ILE A 32 18.03 -7.72 15.18
CA ILE A 32 16.67 -7.30 15.52
C ILE A 32 16.57 -7.28 17.04
N ARG A 33 16.59 -6.09 17.64
CA ARG A 33 16.30 -5.91 19.06
C ARG A 33 14.79 -5.75 19.25
N LEU A 34 14.20 -6.66 20.01
CA LEU A 34 12.79 -6.62 20.39
C LEU A 34 12.69 -5.86 21.72
N ILE A 35 11.97 -4.75 21.74
CA ILE A 35 11.78 -3.93 22.94
C ILE A 35 10.29 -3.91 23.31
N ASP A 36 9.98 -4.17 24.58
CA ASP A 36 8.62 -4.09 25.13
C ASP A 36 8.18 -2.63 25.34
N LYS A 37 6.89 -2.40 25.55
CA LYS A 37 6.21 -1.11 25.82
C LYS A 37 6.84 -0.26 26.93
N ARG A 38 7.69 -0.82 27.79
CA ARG A 38 8.39 -0.13 28.89
C ARG A 38 9.80 0.34 28.53
N ASP A 39 10.21 0.23 27.26
CA ASP A 39 11.56 0.56 26.77
C ASP A 39 12.70 -0.24 27.46
N GLN A 40 12.37 -1.41 28.00
CA GLN A 40 13.34 -2.37 28.52
C GLN A 40 13.77 -3.33 27.39
N GLU A 41 15.08 -3.49 27.25
CA GLU A 41 15.67 -4.47 26.35
C GLU A 41 15.38 -5.88 26.89
N ILE A 42 14.76 -6.73 26.07
CA ILE A 42 14.49 -8.11 26.46
C ILE A 42 15.79 -8.90 26.30
N GLU A 43 16.67 -8.86 27.30
CA GLU A 43 17.71 -9.88 27.46
C GLU A 43 17.03 -11.19 27.89
N THR A 44 17.19 -12.26 27.11
CA THR A 44 16.88 -13.61 27.58
C THR A 44 17.90 -14.02 28.63
N LYS A 45 17.72 -13.59 29.88
CA LYS A 45 18.38 -14.17 31.04
C LYS A 45 17.38 -15.01 31.83
N ASN A 46 17.85 -16.20 32.20
CA ASN A 46 17.11 -17.23 32.92
C ASN A 46 16.53 -16.68 34.22
N ASP A 47 15.23 -16.41 34.24
CA ASP A 47 14.46 -16.30 35.48
C ASP A 47 13.33 -17.35 35.45
N GLU A 48 13.40 -18.29 36.39
CA GLU A 48 12.53 -19.46 36.51
C GLU A 48 11.03 -19.11 36.66
N ASP A 49 10.72 -17.88 37.07
CA ASP A 49 9.34 -17.43 37.28
C ASP A 49 8.56 -17.15 35.98
N LEU A 50 9.25 -16.83 34.87
CA LEU A 50 8.60 -16.68 33.56
C LEU A 50 8.24 -18.03 32.93
N GLN A 51 8.90 -19.13 33.31
CA GLN A 51 8.66 -20.44 32.72
C GLN A 51 7.25 -20.98 33.01
N LYS A 52 6.63 -20.63 34.15
CA LYS A 52 5.30 -21.14 34.51
C LYS A 52 4.16 -20.53 33.68
N LYS A 53 4.25 -19.25 33.30
CA LYS A 53 3.24 -18.59 32.43
C LYS A 53 3.37 -18.99 30.94
N TRP A 54 4.56 -19.43 30.53
CA TRP A 54 4.89 -19.78 29.15
C TRP A 54 4.84 -21.29 28.87
N LYS A 55 4.23 -22.12 29.72
CA LYS A 55 4.07 -23.58 29.48
C LYS A 55 3.20 -23.95 28.26
N ARG A 56 2.71 -22.96 27.49
CA ARG A 56 2.29 -23.16 26.08
C ARG A 56 3.32 -22.59 25.10
N GLN A 57 4.60 -22.84 25.35
CA GLN A 57 5.62 -22.83 24.31
C GLN A 57 5.24 -23.95 23.33
N LYS A 58 4.54 -23.61 22.26
CA LYS A 58 4.69 -24.39 21.03
C LYS A 58 6.17 -24.31 20.70
N GLU A 59 6.88 -25.43 20.82
CA GLU A 59 8.20 -25.58 20.21
C GLU A 59 8.13 -24.99 18.79
N ILE A 60 8.89 -23.92 18.56
CA ILE A 60 9.06 -23.31 17.25
C ILE A 60 9.95 -24.28 16.45
N LYS A 61 9.38 -25.42 16.07
CA LYS A 61 9.99 -26.46 15.22
C LYS A 61 9.90 -26.01 13.76
N SER A 62 10.71 -25.04 13.37
CA SER A 62 10.96 -24.68 11.96
C SER A 62 11.93 -23.50 11.90
N ASN A 63 12.79 -23.46 10.87
CA ASN A 63 13.54 -22.26 10.48
C ASN A 63 12.54 -21.19 10.01
N TYR A 64 12.09 -20.29 10.90
CA TYR A 64 11.24 -19.18 10.50
C TYR A 64 12.09 -18.14 9.75
N LEU A 65 12.01 -18.16 8.41
CA LEU A 65 12.54 -17.08 7.59
C LEU A 65 11.79 -15.79 7.91
N GLN A 66 12.53 -14.75 8.24
CA GLN A 66 12.00 -13.40 8.30
C GLN A 66 12.06 -12.79 6.90
N HIS A 67 10.93 -12.31 6.39
CA HIS A 67 10.84 -11.71 5.07
C HIS A 67 10.57 -10.21 5.18
N ILE A 68 11.42 -9.41 4.54
CA ILE A 68 11.15 -8.00 4.27
C ILE A 68 10.62 -7.91 2.84
N ASN A 69 9.39 -7.43 2.70
CA ASN A 69 8.75 -7.25 1.41
C ASN A 69 8.72 -5.77 1.04
N PHE A 70 9.15 -5.47 -0.18
CA PHE A 70 9.00 -4.14 -0.77
C PHE A 70 7.76 -4.11 -1.65
N THR A 71 6.89 -3.13 -1.43
CA THR A 71 5.66 -2.94 -2.21
C THR A 71 5.68 -1.58 -2.88
N CYS A 72 5.29 -1.54 -4.14
CA CYS A 72 5.27 -0.31 -4.92
C CYS A 72 3.92 0.39 -4.76
N SER A 73 3.90 1.55 -4.08
CA SER A 73 2.69 2.34 -3.88
C SER A 73 2.06 2.82 -5.19
N TYR A 74 2.86 2.98 -6.25
CA TYR A 74 2.39 3.37 -7.58
C TYR A 74 1.42 2.36 -8.21
N GLN A 75 1.48 1.09 -7.79
CA GLN A 75 0.53 0.06 -8.24
C GLN A 75 -0.88 0.27 -7.65
N HIS A 76 -1.02 1.13 -6.66
CA HIS A 76 -2.30 1.49 -6.05
C HIS A 76 -2.78 2.87 -6.45
N GLU A 77 -1.87 3.84 -6.56
CA GLU A 77 -2.17 5.19 -6.98
C GLU A 77 -1.08 5.66 -7.94
N SER A 78 -1.44 5.83 -9.21
CA SER A 78 -0.52 6.13 -10.29
C SER A 78 -0.32 7.64 -10.53
N SER A 79 -1.01 8.50 -9.78
CA SER A 79 -0.75 9.93 -9.83
C SER A 79 0.58 10.31 -9.16
N SER A 80 1.07 11.52 -9.47
CA SER A 80 2.26 12.05 -8.81
C SER A 80 2.01 12.23 -7.31
N LEU A 81 3.07 12.18 -6.49
CA LEU A 81 2.93 12.34 -5.04
C LEU A 81 2.30 13.69 -4.66
N ALA A 82 2.59 14.75 -5.42
CA ALA A 82 1.96 16.06 -5.24
C ALA A 82 0.44 16.01 -5.53
N ALA A 83 0.05 15.38 -6.64
CA ALA A 83 -1.35 15.21 -6.99
C ALA A 83 -2.09 14.36 -5.95
N TRP A 84 -1.49 13.25 -5.50
CA TRP A 84 -2.07 12.39 -4.47
C TRP A 84 -2.20 13.07 -3.11
N GLY A 85 -1.20 13.84 -2.68
CA GLY A 85 -1.27 14.61 -1.43
C GLY A 85 -2.37 15.67 -1.46
N ASN A 86 -2.58 16.31 -2.62
CA ASN A 86 -3.65 17.28 -2.84
C ASN A 86 -5.03 16.60 -2.86
N SER A 87 -5.21 15.53 -3.63
CA SER A 87 -6.48 14.80 -3.71
C SER A 87 -6.87 14.13 -2.39
N SER A 88 -5.86 13.75 -1.60
CA SER A 88 -6.04 13.23 -0.24
C SER A 88 -6.40 14.31 0.78
N ASN A 89 -6.54 15.58 0.40
CA ASN A 89 -6.82 16.71 1.30
C ASN A 89 -5.86 16.76 2.51
N LEU A 90 -4.59 16.46 2.30
CA LEU A 90 -3.61 16.51 3.39
C LEU A 90 -3.38 17.96 3.86
N PRO A 91 -3.05 18.21 5.13
CA PRO A 91 -2.55 19.50 5.59
C PRO A 91 -1.31 19.94 4.80
N ALA A 92 -1.13 21.25 4.57
CA ALA A 92 -0.01 21.78 3.76
C ALA A 92 1.37 21.39 4.31
N ASN A 93 1.50 21.21 5.64
CA ASN A 93 2.72 20.73 6.29
C ASN A 93 3.04 19.24 6.05
N LEU A 94 2.10 18.48 5.48
CA LEU A 94 2.31 17.08 5.09
C LEU A 94 2.37 16.91 3.57
N ARG A 95 2.03 17.94 2.79
CA ARG A 95 2.11 17.87 1.33
C ARG A 95 3.56 18.01 0.85
N LYS A 96 3.83 17.38 -0.29
CA LYS A 96 5.02 17.62 -1.10
C LYS A 96 5.17 19.12 -1.40
N ILE A 97 6.41 19.61 -1.30
CA ILE A 97 6.80 20.99 -1.61
C ILE A 97 7.24 21.10 -3.07
N ALA A 98 7.66 22.29 -3.50
CA ALA A 98 8.19 22.50 -4.84
C ALA A 98 9.29 21.48 -5.19
N ASP A 99 9.31 21.05 -6.44
CA ASP A 99 10.28 20.08 -6.93
C ASP A 99 11.69 20.67 -6.85
N VAL A 100 12.61 19.81 -6.43
CA VAL A 100 14.05 20.10 -6.41
C VAL A 100 14.66 19.55 -7.68
N ASP A 101 15.60 20.27 -8.27
CA ASP A 101 16.36 19.77 -9.42
C ASP A 101 17.30 18.64 -8.97
N ILE A 102 16.85 17.40 -9.14
CA ILE A 102 17.57 16.20 -8.73
C ILE A 102 18.89 16.06 -9.52
N ALA A 103 18.95 16.57 -10.76
CA ALA A 103 20.14 16.48 -11.61
C ALA A 103 21.34 17.25 -11.03
N LYS A 104 21.10 18.17 -10.09
CA LYS A 104 22.13 18.91 -9.37
C LYS A 104 22.97 18.03 -8.44
N TYR A 105 22.40 16.94 -7.92
CA TYR A 105 23.05 16.08 -6.93
C TYR A 105 23.78 14.92 -7.61
N THR A 106 25.10 14.92 -7.51
CA THR A 106 25.99 13.88 -8.00
C THR A 106 26.57 13.08 -6.84
N GLN A 107 27.27 11.98 -7.15
CA GLN A 107 27.93 11.16 -6.15
C GLN A 107 28.97 11.92 -5.32
N ASP A 108 29.55 12.99 -5.86
CA ASP A 108 30.65 13.73 -5.24
C ASP A 108 30.17 14.91 -4.40
N ASN A 109 29.00 15.50 -4.70
CA ASN A 109 28.55 16.74 -4.06
C ASN A 109 27.32 16.58 -3.13
N TRP A 110 26.68 15.40 -3.10
CA TRP A 110 25.42 15.24 -2.38
C TRP A 110 25.55 15.37 -0.86
N GLU A 111 26.72 15.07 -0.27
CA GLU A 111 26.93 15.26 1.19
C GLU A 111 26.92 16.73 1.56
N GLU A 112 27.66 17.54 0.80
CA GLU A 112 27.78 18.97 1.05
C GLU A 112 26.42 19.66 0.85
N LEU A 113 25.65 19.19 -0.14
CA LEU A 113 24.31 19.69 -0.44
C LEU A 113 23.19 19.03 0.41
N ARG A 114 23.54 18.26 1.44
CA ARG A 114 22.57 17.58 2.32
C ARG A 114 21.57 18.51 2.96
N GLN A 115 21.98 19.70 3.36
CA GLN A 115 21.07 20.70 3.93
C GLN A 115 19.96 21.12 2.95
N GLU A 116 20.19 20.96 1.65
CA GLU A 116 19.26 21.32 0.59
C GLU A 116 18.28 20.18 0.27
N TRP A 117 18.78 18.96 0.00
CA TRP A 117 17.92 17.85 -0.44
C TRP A 117 17.29 17.06 0.71
N GLU A 118 17.91 16.99 1.89
CA GLU A 118 17.41 16.19 3.01
C GLU A 118 16.02 16.64 3.49
N PRO A 119 15.74 17.96 3.66
CA PRO A 119 14.40 18.42 4.01
C PRO A 119 13.35 18.03 2.98
N TYR A 120 13.70 18.07 1.69
CA TYR A 120 12.81 17.67 0.60
C TYR A 120 12.52 16.16 0.63
N ALA A 121 13.55 15.32 0.76
CA ALA A 121 13.37 13.87 0.87
C ALA A 121 12.54 13.47 2.11
N LYS A 122 12.76 14.14 3.25
CA LYS A 122 11.92 13.97 4.46
C LYS A 122 10.47 14.34 4.17
N ARG A 123 10.23 15.45 3.47
CA ARG A 123 8.88 15.91 3.13
C ARG A 123 8.16 14.94 2.21
N ASP A 124 8.83 14.43 1.19
CA ASP A 124 8.29 13.40 0.29
C ASP A 124 7.93 12.12 1.07
N THR A 125 8.82 11.67 1.95
CA THR A 125 8.58 10.49 2.79
C THR A 125 7.37 10.68 3.70
N LEU A 126 7.25 11.85 4.34
CA LEU A 126 6.11 12.20 5.19
C LEU A 126 4.80 12.29 4.39
N CYS A 127 4.84 12.91 3.20
CA CYS A 127 3.68 13.00 2.31
C CYS A 127 3.20 11.61 1.90
N LEU A 128 4.12 10.74 1.46
CA LEU A 128 3.79 9.37 1.09
C LEU A 128 3.22 8.59 2.27
N GLY A 129 3.85 8.68 3.44
CA GLY A 129 3.36 8.03 4.66
C GLY A 129 1.96 8.48 5.04
N ALA A 130 1.68 9.79 4.98
CA ALA A 130 0.35 10.34 5.27
C ALA A 130 -0.71 9.88 4.26
N CYS A 131 -0.40 9.91 2.96
CA CYS A 131 -1.27 9.38 1.91
C CYS A 131 -1.58 7.89 2.15
N LEU A 132 -0.58 7.08 2.46
CA LEU A 132 -0.74 5.64 2.69
C LEU A 132 -1.56 5.32 3.94
N ILE A 133 -1.36 6.04 5.04
CA ILE A 133 -2.18 5.89 6.25
C ILE A 133 -3.64 6.17 5.92
N LYS A 134 -3.92 7.30 5.26
CA LYS A 134 -5.29 7.67 4.89
C LYS A 134 -5.90 6.66 3.92
N TYR A 135 -5.17 6.28 2.87
CA TYR A 135 -5.59 5.27 1.91
C TYR A 135 -5.95 3.96 2.60
N ASN A 136 -5.08 3.44 3.46
CA ASN A 136 -5.32 2.18 4.17
C ASN A 136 -6.48 2.28 5.17
N GLN A 137 -6.67 3.42 5.83
CA GLN A 137 -7.83 3.64 6.70
C GLN A 137 -9.14 3.56 5.90
N VAL A 138 -9.22 4.30 4.80
CA VAL A 138 -10.40 4.32 3.92
C VAL A 138 -10.66 2.94 3.32
N MET A 139 -9.64 2.27 2.78
CA MET A 139 -9.82 0.93 2.19
C MET A 139 -10.25 -0.10 3.25
N LYS A 140 -9.73 -0.01 4.47
CA LYS A 140 -10.14 -0.90 5.56
C LYS A 140 -11.60 -0.65 5.97
N GLU A 141 -12.06 0.59 5.93
CA GLU A 141 -13.45 0.93 6.20
C GLU A 141 -14.39 0.41 5.11
N VAL A 142 -14.10 0.73 3.85
CA VAL A 142 -14.97 0.46 2.69
C VAL A 142 -14.97 -1.00 2.28
N VAL A 143 -13.80 -1.63 2.20
CA VAL A 143 -13.66 -3.00 1.66
C VAL A 143 -13.01 -3.99 2.63
N ASN A 144 -12.72 -3.58 3.86
CA ASN A 144 -12.04 -4.40 4.87
C ASN A 144 -10.73 -5.04 4.39
N GLN A 145 -10.02 -4.33 3.53
CA GLN A 145 -8.71 -4.70 3.01
C GLN A 145 -7.81 -3.47 3.03
N ASN A 146 -6.50 -3.68 2.97
CA ASN A 146 -5.53 -2.61 2.83
C ASN A 146 -4.45 -2.98 1.80
N MET A 147 -3.50 -2.08 1.56
CA MET A 147 -2.39 -2.28 0.63
C MET A 147 -1.46 -3.44 1.02
N SER A 148 -1.39 -3.86 2.30
CA SER A 148 -0.59 -5.04 2.66
C SER A 148 -1.27 -6.36 2.28
N ASN A 149 -2.59 -6.35 2.05
CA ASN A 149 -3.33 -7.53 1.63
C ASN A 149 -3.31 -7.77 0.10
N ASN A 150 -2.94 -6.76 -0.70
CA ASN A 150 -3.07 -6.79 -2.15
C ASN A 150 -1.94 -5.99 -2.80
N LEU A 151 -1.35 -6.51 -3.88
CA LEU A 151 -0.20 -5.87 -4.54
C LEU A 151 -0.57 -4.66 -5.42
N THR A 152 -1.84 -4.54 -5.81
CA THR A 152 -2.31 -3.51 -6.76
C THR A 152 -3.70 -2.99 -6.40
N ALA A 153 -4.06 -1.79 -6.84
CA ALA A 153 -5.42 -1.25 -6.67
C ALA A 153 -6.51 -2.12 -7.32
N PRO A 154 -6.34 -2.66 -8.55
CA PRO A 154 -7.35 -3.55 -9.15
C PRO A 154 -7.57 -4.84 -8.35
N SER A 155 -6.50 -5.46 -7.83
CA SER A 155 -6.64 -6.66 -6.99
C SER A 155 -7.38 -6.34 -5.69
N LEU A 156 -7.05 -5.21 -5.06
CA LEU A 156 -7.73 -4.73 -3.86
C LEU A 156 -9.22 -4.45 -4.11
N SER A 157 -9.54 -3.83 -5.25
CA SER A 157 -10.91 -3.51 -5.64
C SER A 157 -11.72 -4.76 -5.97
N LEU A 158 -11.15 -5.70 -6.73
CA LEU A 158 -11.81 -6.96 -7.07
C LEU A 158 -12.08 -7.80 -5.83
N LYS A 159 -11.07 -7.93 -4.95
CA LYS A 159 -11.21 -8.65 -3.69
C LYS A 159 -12.24 -7.97 -2.79
N GLY A 160 -12.17 -6.65 -2.65
CA GLY A 160 -13.14 -5.86 -1.90
C GLY A 160 -14.57 -6.07 -2.38
N TRP A 161 -14.81 -5.94 -3.68
CA TRP A 161 -16.10 -6.22 -4.30
C TRP A 161 -16.55 -7.66 -4.03
N TYR A 162 -15.68 -8.65 -4.22
CA TYR A 162 -15.99 -10.06 -3.98
C TYR A 162 -16.45 -10.27 -2.53
N TYR A 163 -15.74 -9.70 -1.55
CA TYR A 163 -16.11 -9.80 -0.14
C TYR A 163 -17.46 -9.14 0.15
N LEU A 164 -17.69 -7.92 -0.36
CA LEU A 164 -18.96 -7.23 -0.17
C LEU A 164 -20.14 -7.93 -0.85
N TYR A 165 -19.90 -8.55 -2.00
CA TYR A 165 -20.91 -9.28 -2.76
C TYR A 165 -21.27 -10.60 -2.08
N HIS A 166 -20.27 -11.33 -1.55
CA HIS A 166 -20.47 -12.67 -0.98
C HIS A 166 -20.76 -12.72 0.51
N TYR A 167 -20.38 -11.69 1.27
CA TYR A 167 -20.44 -11.74 2.73
C TYR A 167 -21.15 -10.52 3.32
N ASP A 168 -21.93 -10.78 4.37
CA ASP A 168 -22.37 -9.76 5.31
C ASP A 168 -21.24 -9.46 6.31
N LYS A 169 -21.18 -8.20 6.74
CA LYS A 169 -20.19 -7.71 7.69
C LYS A 169 -20.91 -7.31 8.97
N GLU A 170 -20.61 -8.03 10.05
CA GLU A 170 -21.06 -7.68 11.39
C GLU A 170 -19.84 -7.37 12.27
N MET A 171 -19.94 -6.31 13.07
CA MET A 171 -18.95 -6.00 14.09
C MET A 171 -19.33 -6.78 15.35
N VAL A 172 -18.50 -7.75 15.73
CA VAL A 172 -18.72 -8.60 16.90
C VAL A 172 -17.68 -8.27 17.96
N GLU A 173 -18.10 -8.21 19.22
CA GLU A 173 -17.18 -8.11 20.35
C GLU A 173 -16.43 -9.43 20.54
N GLU A 174 -15.12 -9.39 20.42
CA GLU A 174 -14.25 -10.51 20.78
C GLU A 174 -13.38 -10.14 21.98
N GLU A 175 -13.35 -11.03 22.98
CA GLU A 175 -12.43 -10.92 24.10
C GLU A 175 -11.00 -11.19 23.64
N TRP A 176 -10.13 -10.20 23.81
CA TRP A 176 -8.72 -10.26 23.51
C TRP A 176 -7.90 -9.98 24.78
N TYR A 177 -7.46 -11.05 25.43
CA TYR A 177 -6.77 -11.02 26.73
C TYR A 177 -7.62 -10.36 27.83
N GLU A 178 -7.29 -9.13 28.22
CA GLU A 178 -8.00 -8.34 29.26
C GLU A 178 -8.86 -7.23 28.65
N THR A 179 -8.99 -7.17 27.32
CA THR A 179 -9.74 -6.11 26.63
C THR A 179 -10.70 -6.69 25.60
N THR A 180 -11.91 -6.14 25.52
CA THR A 180 -12.85 -6.42 24.43
C THR A 180 -12.48 -5.58 23.21
N ARG A 181 -12.48 -6.17 22.01
CA ARG A 181 -12.27 -5.45 20.75
C ARG A 181 -13.37 -5.80 19.76
N MET A 182 -13.84 -4.78 19.03
CA MET A 182 -14.74 -5.00 17.90
C MET A 182 -13.96 -5.59 16.72
N VAL A 183 -14.33 -6.80 16.30
CA VAL A 183 -13.74 -7.49 15.17
C VAL A 183 -14.81 -7.70 14.10
N ALA A 184 -14.44 -7.47 12.84
CA ALA A 184 -15.34 -7.71 11.71
C ALA A 184 -15.47 -9.21 11.46
N LYS A 185 -16.64 -9.79 11.73
CA LYS A 185 -16.99 -11.16 11.37
C LYS A 185 -17.71 -11.15 10.03
N HIS A 186 -17.36 -12.12 9.18
CA HIS A 186 -17.93 -12.26 7.85
C HIS A 186 -18.80 -13.51 7.83
N THR A 187 -20.05 -13.36 7.43
CA THR A 187 -21.01 -14.46 7.22
C THR A 187 -21.38 -14.51 5.75
N GLU A 188 -21.40 -15.70 5.16
CA GLU A 188 -21.81 -15.85 3.76
C GLU A 188 -23.27 -15.45 3.60
N LYS A 189 -23.58 -14.64 2.59
CA LYS A 189 -24.97 -14.30 2.29
C LYS A 189 -25.66 -15.49 1.65
N GLU A 190 -26.94 -15.65 1.94
CA GLU A 190 -27.76 -16.66 1.28
C GLU A 190 -28.24 -16.15 -0.10
N ASN A 191 -28.48 -17.09 -1.03
CA ASN A 191 -29.12 -16.83 -2.33
C ASN A 191 -28.39 -15.87 -3.29
N ILE A 192 -27.05 -15.90 -3.31
CA ILE A 192 -26.24 -15.04 -4.20
C ILE A 192 -26.13 -15.66 -5.59
N GLU A 193 -26.26 -14.85 -6.64
CA GLU A 193 -25.99 -15.31 -8.01
C GLU A 193 -24.52 -15.72 -8.17
N LYS A 194 -24.31 -16.82 -8.90
CA LYS A 194 -22.98 -17.37 -9.14
C LYS A 194 -22.17 -16.45 -10.04
N VAL A 195 -20.97 -16.08 -9.60
CA VAL A 195 -19.99 -15.40 -10.46
C VAL A 195 -19.40 -16.41 -11.44
N TYR A 196 -19.71 -16.24 -12.73
CA TYR A 196 -19.22 -17.15 -13.77
C TYR A 196 -17.78 -16.84 -14.14
N SER A 197 -16.96 -17.89 -14.21
CA SER A 197 -15.63 -17.85 -14.82
C SER A 197 -15.54 -18.87 -15.95
N HIS A 198 -14.89 -18.49 -17.05
CA HIS A 198 -14.65 -19.38 -18.18
C HIS A 198 -13.16 -19.72 -18.24
N THR A 199 -12.84 -20.99 -18.01
CA THR A 199 -11.48 -21.51 -18.10
C THR A 199 -11.13 -21.99 -19.51
N ASN A 200 -12.13 -22.26 -20.36
CA ASN A 200 -11.90 -22.72 -21.72
C ASN A 200 -11.23 -21.62 -22.58
N PRO A 201 -10.01 -21.86 -23.12
CA PRO A 201 -9.26 -20.87 -23.89
C PRO A 201 -9.99 -20.39 -25.16
N PHE A 202 -10.74 -21.27 -25.82
CA PHE A 202 -11.49 -20.93 -27.03
C PHE A 202 -12.63 -19.97 -26.71
N LEU A 203 -13.46 -20.29 -25.71
CA LEU A 203 -14.54 -19.40 -25.26
C LEU A 203 -13.99 -18.05 -24.78
N ARG A 204 -12.89 -18.06 -24.03
CA ARG A 204 -12.21 -16.84 -23.59
C ARG A 204 -11.73 -16.00 -24.78
N SER A 205 -11.13 -16.62 -25.79
CA SER A 205 -10.69 -15.94 -27.01
C SER A 205 -11.87 -15.35 -27.78
N PHE A 206 -12.94 -16.13 -27.94
CA PHE A 206 -14.18 -15.70 -28.60
C PHE A 206 -14.77 -14.46 -27.91
N ILE A 207 -14.98 -14.50 -26.59
CA ILE A 207 -15.53 -13.37 -25.81
C ILE A 207 -14.59 -12.15 -25.90
N ARG A 208 -13.27 -12.34 -25.78
CA ARG A 208 -12.31 -11.22 -25.83
C ARG A 208 -12.30 -10.47 -27.17
N ARG A 209 -12.70 -11.11 -28.28
CA ARG A 209 -12.82 -10.41 -29.59
C ARG A 209 -13.95 -9.36 -29.57
N SER A 210 -14.99 -9.60 -28.78
CA SER A 210 -16.15 -8.71 -28.63
C SER A 210 -15.90 -7.55 -27.67
N ILE A 211 -14.94 -7.67 -26.75
CA ILE A 211 -14.60 -6.61 -25.79
C ILE A 211 -13.81 -5.50 -26.52
N LYS A 212 -14.35 -4.28 -26.53
CA LYS A 212 -13.70 -3.08 -27.07
C LYS A 212 -13.42 -2.08 -25.94
N GLY A 213 -12.37 -1.27 -26.10
CA GLY A 213 -12.06 -0.19 -25.17
C GLY A 213 -13.02 1.00 -25.30
N GLY A 214 -12.72 2.07 -24.56
CA GLY A 214 -13.49 3.32 -24.66
C GLY A 214 -13.49 3.88 -26.08
N ARG A 215 -14.63 4.46 -26.49
CA ARG A 215 -14.75 5.11 -27.80
C ARG A 215 -13.89 6.38 -27.80
N VAL A 216 -12.82 6.37 -28.59
CA VAL A 216 -12.02 7.56 -28.87
C VAL A 216 -12.31 7.98 -30.30
N SER A 217 -13.20 8.95 -30.47
CA SER A 217 -13.33 9.67 -31.72
C SER A 217 -12.71 11.04 -31.52
N ALA A 218 -11.58 11.30 -32.19
CA ALA A 218 -11.31 12.67 -32.56
C ALA A 218 -12.51 13.09 -33.41
N ASN A 219 -13.24 14.13 -33.00
CA ASN A 219 -14.01 14.88 -33.98
C ASN A 219 -12.97 15.38 -34.99
N ARG A 220 -12.69 14.57 -36.01
CA ARG A 220 -12.12 15.07 -37.24
C ARG A 220 -13.08 16.20 -37.59
N LYS A 221 -12.61 17.44 -37.47
CA LYS A 221 -13.06 18.45 -38.41
C LYS A 221 -13.00 17.72 -39.75
N SER A 222 -14.18 17.47 -40.31
CA SER A 222 -14.34 16.86 -41.61
C SER A 222 -13.24 17.38 -42.51
N PHE A 223 -12.65 16.52 -43.34
CA PHE A 223 -11.87 17.01 -44.47
C PHE A 223 -12.80 17.98 -45.22
N GLU A 224 -12.62 19.29 -45.01
CA GLU A 224 -13.23 20.34 -45.81
C GLU A 224 -12.56 20.20 -47.16
N THR A 225 -13.17 19.38 -48.01
CA THR A 225 -12.81 19.27 -49.41
C THR A 225 -13.85 20.04 -50.19
N ASN A 226 -13.38 21.03 -50.94
CA ASN A 226 -14.21 21.84 -51.83
C ASN A 226 -14.79 21.01 -53.00
N LYS A 227 -14.47 19.71 -53.09
CA LYS A 227 -15.06 18.79 -54.07
C LYS A 227 -16.57 18.69 -53.97
N MET A 228 -17.15 18.91 -52.78
CA MET A 228 -18.61 18.93 -52.66
C MET A 228 -19.22 20.14 -53.36
N ASP A 229 -18.55 21.30 -53.30
CA ASP A 229 -18.97 22.50 -54.04
C ASP A 229 -18.81 22.32 -55.55
N GLU A 230 -17.76 21.64 -56.00
CA GLU A 230 -17.58 21.27 -57.42
C GLU A 230 -18.71 20.37 -57.94
N ILE A 231 -19.19 19.41 -57.15
CA ILE A 231 -20.30 18.52 -57.54
C ILE A 231 -21.63 19.28 -57.56
N CYS A 232 -21.88 20.14 -56.57
CA CYS A 232 -23.11 20.93 -56.50
C CYS A 232 -23.22 21.95 -57.65
N ASN A 233 -22.11 22.40 -58.24
CA ASN A 233 -22.10 23.32 -59.38
C ASN A 233 -22.39 22.65 -60.74
N VAL A 234 -22.55 21.32 -60.79
CA VAL A 234 -22.83 20.57 -62.03
C VAL A 234 -24.33 20.23 -62.18
N LEU A 235 -25.14 20.40 -61.12
CA LEU A 235 -26.60 20.23 -61.14
C LEU A 235 -27.32 21.56 -61.39
#